data_AF-A0A838TLQ6-F1
#
_entry.id   AF-A0A838TLQ6-F1
#
_cell.length_a   1.000
_cell.length_b   1.000
_cell.length_c   1.000
_cell.angle_alpha   90.00
_cell.angle_beta   90.00
_cell.angle_gamma   90.00
#
_symmetry.space_group_name_H-M   'P 1'
#
loop_
_entity.id
_entity.type
_entity.pdbx_description
1 polymer ?
#
loop_
_entity_poly.entity_id
_entity_poly.type
_entity_poly.pdbx_seq_one_letter_code
_entity_poly.pdbx_strand_id
1 'polypeptide(L)'
;MVKTWPLYAKITILILLIYLVLYGLYIGQDILAPLGFAFLFAVLLRPLEKQFIKWRVPKILAIVFTVVIALLFVAGLITFLSKQIASFVEDIPAIKHNLNSLWTQFQRWISSTFNLTRAEQQKIIQKATSDTNPVSTLGVITASVATVILVPVYVFLFLYYRTLLLRFVVELFDGKHHQNVNNVIQEIRYVV
;
A
#
# COMPACT_ATOMS: atom_id res chain seq x y z
N MET A 1 -16.51 -25.99 -43.70
CA MET A 1 -17.68 -25.41 -43.00
C MET A 1 -17.24 -24.93 -41.63
N VAL A 2 -17.18 -23.61 -41.41
CA VAL A 2 -16.73 -23.05 -40.12
C VAL A 2 -17.90 -23.13 -39.15
N LYS A 3 -17.83 -24.03 -38.16
CA LYS A 3 -18.86 -24.22 -37.14
C LYS A 3 -18.89 -22.97 -36.25
N THR A 4 -19.76 -22.02 -36.55
CA THR A 4 -19.94 -20.80 -35.77
C THR A 4 -20.73 -21.15 -34.51
N TRP A 5 -20.05 -21.07 -33.37
CA TRP A 5 -20.69 -21.25 -32.06
C TRP A 5 -21.84 -20.24 -31.87
N PRO A 6 -22.98 -20.66 -31.29
CA PRO A 6 -24.09 -19.76 -31.03
C PRO A 6 -23.67 -18.63 -30.08
N LEU A 7 -24.23 -17.43 -30.27
CA LEU A 7 -23.89 -16.21 -29.49
C LEU A 7 -23.97 -16.45 -27.98
N TYR A 8 -24.98 -17.18 -27.52
CA TYR A 8 -25.13 -17.56 -26.11
C TYR A 8 -23.92 -18.35 -25.58
N ALA A 9 -23.41 -19.33 -26.33
CA ALA A 9 -22.24 -20.11 -25.92
C ALA A 9 -20.97 -19.25 -25.85
N LYS A 10 -20.78 -18.31 -26.79
CA LYS A 10 -19.64 -17.37 -26.75
C LYS A 10 -19.69 -16.45 -25.53
N ILE A 11 -20.88 -15.93 -25.20
CA ILE A 11 -21.08 -15.05 -24.04
C ILE A 11 -20.87 -15.83 -22.74
N THR A 12 -21.39 -17.06 -22.63
CA THR A 12 -21.17 -17.92 -21.47
C THR A 12 -19.70 -18.20 -21.24
N ILE A 13 -18.93 -18.52 -22.30
CA ILE A 13 -17.48 -18.75 -22.19
C ILE A 13 -16.75 -17.48 -21.74
N LEU A 14 -17.12 -16.31 -22.26
CA LEU A 14 -16.52 -15.03 -21.86
C LEU A 14 -16.77 -14.71 -20.38
N ILE A 15 -18.02 -14.85 -19.94
CA ILE A 15 -18.40 -14.63 -18.54
C ILE A 15 -17.68 -15.63 -17.62
N LEU A 16 -17.63 -16.90 -18.02
CA LEU A 16 -16.92 -17.94 -17.27
C LEU A 16 -15.42 -17.63 -17.16
N LEU A 17 -14.78 -17.17 -18.24
CA LEU A 17 -13.38 -16.75 -18.24
C LEU A 17 -13.17 -15.58 -17.25
N ILE A 18 -13.99 -14.54 -17.33
CA ILE A 18 -13.89 -13.37 -16.44
C ILE A 18 -14.07 -13.79 -14.98
N TYR A 19 -15.07 -14.63 -14.70
CA TYR A 19 -15.30 -15.15 -13.35
C TYR A 19 -14.10 -15.92 -12.83
N LEU A 20 -13.52 -16.81 -13.65
CA LEU A 20 -12.35 -17.61 -13.27
C LEU A 20 -11.13 -16.73 -12.98
N VAL A 21 -10.92 -15.69 -13.77
CA VAL A 21 -9.84 -14.70 -13.55
C VAL A 21 -10.07 -13.93 -12.25
N LEU A 22 -11.26 -13.40 -12.01
CA LEU A 22 -11.58 -12.65 -10.79
C LEU A 22 -11.49 -13.54 -9.54
N TYR A 23 -11.96 -14.78 -9.63
CA TYR A 23 -11.88 -15.74 -8.54
C TYR A 23 -10.42 -16.14 -8.23
N GLY A 24 -9.61 -16.35 -9.27
CA GLY A 24 -8.17 -16.55 -9.12
C GLY A 24 -7.47 -15.35 -8.47
N LEU A 25 -7.85 -14.12 -8.86
CA LEU A 25 -7.34 -12.88 -8.27
C LEU A 25 -7.73 -12.76 -6.79
N TYR A 26 -8.96 -13.15 -6.42
CA TYR A 26 -9.46 -13.13 -5.05
C TYR A 26 -8.70 -14.11 -4.15
N ILE A 27 -8.49 -15.35 -4.58
CA ILE A 27 -7.69 -16.33 -3.82
C ILE A 27 -6.22 -15.91 -3.75
N GLY A 28 -5.69 -15.38 -4.86
CA GLY A 28 -4.29 -14.98 -4.96
C GLY A 28 -3.97 -13.63 -4.33
N GLN A 29 -4.94 -12.89 -3.78
CA GLN A 29 -4.76 -11.49 -3.37
C GLN A 29 -3.62 -11.29 -2.37
N ASP A 30 -3.43 -12.22 -1.43
CA ASP A 30 -2.39 -12.14 -0.40
C ASP A 30 -0.97 -12.25 -0.98
N ILE A 31 -0.83 -12.81 -2.19
CA ILE A 31 0.43 -12.89 -2.93
C ILE A 31 0.51 -11.78 -3.98
N LEU A 32 -0.58 -11.56 -4.71
CA LEU A 32 -0.64 -10.62 -5.84
C LEU A 32 -0.56 -9.17 -5.38
N ALA A 33 -1.13 -8.81 -4.23
CA ALA A 33 -1.06 -7.44 -3.71
C ALA A 33 0.38 -7.06 -3.33
N PRO A 34 1.13 -7.82 -2.50
CA PRO A 34 2.54 -7.54 -2.23
C PRO A 34 3.41 -7.57 -3.50
N LEU A 35 3.11 -8.46 -4.44
CA LEU A 35 3.80 -8.55 -5.73
C LEU A 35 3.60 -7.26 -6.57
N GLY A 36 2.38 -6.73 -6.61
CA GLY A 36 2.06 -5.48 -7.30
C GLY A 36 2.79 -4.27 -6.69
N PHE A 37 2.80 -4.16 -5.36
CA PHE A 37 3.59 -3.13 -4.67
C PHE A 37 5.09 -3.28 -4.92
N ALA A 38 5.61 -4.50 -4.88
CA ALA A 38 7.01 -4.77 -5.17
C ALA A 38 7.39 -4.39 -6.61
N PHE A 39 6.50 -4.62 -7.58
CA PHE A 39 6.69 -4.16 -8.95
C PHE A 39 6.78 -2.63 -9.03
N LEU A 40 5.87 -1.91 -8.38
CA LEU A 40 5.91 -0.44 -8.31
C LEU A 40 7.21 0.07 -7.68
N PHE A 41 7.63 -0.52 -6.55
CA PHE A 41 8.90 -0.17 -5.91
C PHE A 41 10.10 -0.51 -6.79
N ALA A 42 10.11 -1.65 -7.47
CA ALA A 42 11.19 -2.01 -8.40
C ALA A 42 11.31 -1.01 -9.55
N VAL A 43 10.19 -0.54 -10.09
CA VAL A 43 10.15 0.54 -11.10
C VAL A 43 10.72 1.83 -10.52
N LEU A 44 10.29 2.23 -9.31
CA LEU A 44 10.73 3.45 -8.64
C LEU A 44 12.21 3.44 -8.26
N LEU A 45 12.74 2.28 -7.86
CA LEU A 45 14.12 2.10 -7.41
C LEU A 45 15.11 1.87 -8.55
N ARG A 46 14.63 1.60 -9.76
CA ARG A 46 15.45 1.43 -10.96
C ARG A 46 16.46 2.56 -11.23
N PRO A 47 16.14 3.87 -11.12
CA PRO A 47 17.13 4.93 -11.29
C PRO A 47 18.31 4.80 -10.31
N LEU A 48 18.05 4.38 -9.07
CA LEU A 48 19.09 4.15 -8.07
C LEU A 48 19.97 2.95 -8.45
N GLU A 49 19.38 1.82 -8.82
CA GLU A 49 20.11 0.64 -9.32
C GLU A 49 21.03 1.01 -10.49
N LYS A 50 20.50 1.74 -11.49
CA LYS A 50 21.28 2.22 -12.64
C LYS A 50 22.46 3.09 -12.20
N GLN A 51 22.30 3.90 -11.17
CA GLN A 51 23.37 4.76 -10.66
C GLN A 51 24.50 3.93 -10.03
N PHE A 52 24.18 2.89 -9.26
CA PHE A 52 25.18 1.96 -8.72
C PHE A 52 25.92 1.19 -9.83
N ILE A 53 25.20 0.76 -10.87
CA ILE A 53 25.81 0.10 -12.02
C ILE A 53 26.79 1.05 -12.75
N LYS A 54 26.45 2.34 -12.89
CA LYS A 54 27.36 3.35 -13.45
C LYS A 54 28.65 3.52 -12.64
N TRP A 55 28.58 3.32 -11.32
CA TRP A 55 29.75 3.31 -10.44
C TRP A 55 30.54 1.99 -10.48
N ARG A 56 30.33 1.15 -11.49
CA ARG A 56 30.98 -0.16 -11.69
C ARG A 56 30.70 -1.18 -10.58
N VAL A 57 29.62 -1.01 -9.82
CA VAL A 57 29.17 -2.01 -8.84
C VAL A 57 28.58 -3.22 -9.59
N PRO A 58 28.91 -4.48 -9.23
CA PRO A 58 28.32 -5.67 -9.83
C PRO A 58 26.80 -5.67 -9.66
N LYS A 59 26.07 -6.18 -10.68
CA LYS A 59 24.60 -6.11 -10.71
C LYS A 59 23.92 -6.57 -9.42
N ILE A 60 24.34 -7.70 -8.85
CA ILE A 60 23.74 -8.25 -7.62
C ILE A 60 23.93 -7.27 -6.45
N LEU A 61 25.15 -6.77 -6.27
CA LEU A 61 25.48 -5.81 -5.20
C LEU A 61 24.73 -4.49 -5.39
N ALA A 62 24.62 -3.99 -6.62
CA ALA A 62 23.86 -2.78 -6.94
C ALA A 62 22.38 -2.90 -6.52
N ILE A 63 21.75 -4.05 -6.80
CA ILE A 63 20.37 -4.32 -6.41
C ILE A 63 20.25 -4.43 -4.88
N VAL A 64 21.14 -5.19 -4.23
CA VAL A 64 21.13 -5.34 -2.77
C VAL A 64 21.24 -3.98 -2.08
N PHE A 65 22.21 -3.15 -2.47
CA PHE A 65 22.37 -1.81 -1.90
C PHE A 65 21.14 -0.94 -2.13
N THR A 66 20.56 -0.99 -3.33
CA THR A 66 19.33 -0.26 -3.65
C THR A 66 18.17 -0.64 -2.73
N VAL A 67 17.95 -1.94 -2.53
CA VAL A 67 16.90 -2.46 -1.64
C VAL A 67 17.16 -2.10 -0.18
N VAL A 68 18.41 -2.22 0.29
CA VAL A 68 18.79 -1.85 1.67
C VAL A 68 18.57 -0.36 1.92
N ILE A 69 18.97 0.51 0.98
CA ILE A 69 18.74 1.96 1.10
C ILE A 69 17.25 2.28 1.15
N ALA A 70 16.44 1.62 0.32
CA ALA A 70 14.99 1.79 0.34
C ALA A 70 14.38 1.37 1.70
N LEU A 71 14.82 0.23 2.25
CA LEU A 71 14.41 -0.24 3.58
C LEU A 71 14.79 0.75 4.68
N LEU A 72 16.03 1.23 4.68
CA LEU A 72 16.49 2.22 5.65
C LEU A 72 15.72 3.53 5.54
N PHE A 73 15.42 3.98 4.31
CA PHE A 73 14.61 5.17 4.08
C PHE A 73 13.20 5.02 4.64
N VAL A 74 12.53 3.90 4.38
CA VAL A 74 11.19 3.63 4.92
C VAL A 74 11.21 3.50 6.44
N ALA A 75 12.18 2.77 7.01
CA ALA A 75 12.33 2.67 8.46
C ALA A 75 12.59 4.04 9.10
N GLY A 76 13.42 4.87 8.47
CA GLY A 76 13.65 6.26 8.84
C GLY A 76 12.37 7.10 8.82
N LEU A 77 11.57 6.98 7.76
CA LEU A 77 10.27 7.66 7.67
C LEU A 77 9.30 7.21 8.75
N ILE A 78 9.16 5.91 8.98
CA ILE A 78 8.26 5.36 10.00
C ILE A 78 8.66 5.87 11.39
N THR A 79 9.95 5.80 11.73
CA THR A 79 10.45 6.27 13.02
C THR A 79 10.28 7.78 13.18
N PHE A 80 10.54 8.56 12.12
CA PHE A 80 10.33 10.01 12.10
C PHE A 80 8.85 10.37 12.29
N LEU A 81 7.95 9.75 11.53
CA LEU A 81 6.50 9.97 11.66
C LEU A 81 5.97 9.52 13.02
N SER A 82 6.47 8.40 13.55
CA SER A 82 6.09 7.91 14.88
C SER A 82 6.44 8.92 15.96
N LYS A 83 7.64 9.55 15.88
CA LYS A 83 8.04 10.63 16.78
C LYS A 83 7.13 11.86 16.64
N GLN A 84 6.79 12.25 15.40
CA GLN A 84 5.90 13.38 15.15
C GLN A 84 4.49 13.16 15.70
N ILE A 85 3.98 11.93 15.60
CA ILE A 85 2.67 11.56 16.17
C ILE A 85 2.75 11.54 17.70
N ALA A 86 3.82 10.98 18.28
CA ALA A 86 4.01 10.93 19.73
C ALA A 86 4.03 12.34 20.35
N SER A 87 4.76 13.29 19.75
CA SER A 87 4.77 14.68 20.23
C SER A 87 3.39 15.34 20.14
N PHE A 88 2.61 15.04 19.08
CA PHE A 88 1.24 15.54 18.98
C PHE A 88 0.33 14.95 20.07
N VAL A 89 0.50 13.67 20.42
CA VAL A 89 -0.26 13.02 21.49
C VAL A 89 0.10 13.60 22.87
N GLU A 90 1.36 13.97 23.10
CA GLU A 90 1.79 14.67 24.33
C GLU A 90 1.11 16.04 24.50
N ASP A 91 0.73 16.70 23.40
CA ASP A 91 0.00 17.97 23.41
C ASP A 91 -1.53 17.81 23.58
N ILE A 92 -2.09 16.61 23.34
CA ILE A 92 -3.54 16.33 23.50
C ILE A 92 -4.06 16.67 24.91
N PRO A 93 -3.39 16.32 26.02
CA PRO A 93 -3.80 16.72 27.36
C PRO A 93 -3.94 18.23 27.54
N ALA A 94 -3.02 19.02 26.98
CA ALA A 94 -3.08 20.49 27.04
C ALA A 94 -4.26 21.03 26.22
N ILE A 95 -4.51 20.47 25.03
CA ILE A 95 -5.69 20.77 24.21
C ILE A 95 -6.97 20.42 24.98
N LYS A 96 -7.03 19.24 25.62
CA LYS A 96 -8.17 18.80 26.43
C LYS A 96 -8.43 19.71 27.61
N HIS A 97 -7.38 20.18 28.29
CA HIS A 97 -7.50 21.12 29.40
C HIS A 97 -8.10 22.46 28.95
N ASN A 98 -7.60 23.01 27.84
CA ASN A 98 -8.12 24.26 27.26
C ASN A 98 -9.56 24.09 26.74
N LEU A 99 -9.88 22.99 26.08
CA LEU A 99 -11.25 22.69 25.66
C LEU A 99 -12.19 22.54 26.84
N ASN A 100 -11.76 21.88 27.93
CA ASN A 100 -12.57 21.74 29.14
C ASN A 100 -12.76 23.08 29.87
N SER A 101 -11.76 23.97 29.85
CA SER A 101 -11.90 25.32 30.43
C SER A 101 -12.87 26.19 29.62
N LEU A 102 -12.85 26.10 28.29
CA LEU A 102 -13.83 26.76 27.41
C LEU A 102 -15.23 26.15 27.58
N TRP A 103 -15.31 24.82 27.68
CA TRP A 103 -16.57 24.10 27.89
C TRP A 103 -17.20 24.45 29.23
N THR A 104 -16.42 24.50 30.31
CA THR A 104 -16.93 24.88 31.64
C THR A 104 -17.36 26.34 31.70
N GLN A 105 -16.73 27.25 30.94
CA GLN A 105 -17.17 28.63 30.76
C GLN A 105 -18.50 28.69 29.99
N PHE A 106 -18.60 27.96 28.88
CA PHE A 106 -19.82 27.88 28.08
C PHE A 106 -21.00 27.30 28.87
N GLN A 107 -20.77 26.20 29.61
CA GLN A 107 -21.77 25.63 30.50
C GLN A 107 -22.17 26.60 31.63
N ARG A 108 -21.24 27.44 32.13
CA ARG A 108 -21.57 28.48 33.13
C ARG A 108 -22.47 29.55 32.52
N TRP A 109 -22.17 30.00 31.31
CA TRP A 109 -22.98 30.96 30.56
C TRP A 109 -24.39 30.43 30.22
N ILE A 110 -24.50 29.17 29.78
CA ILE A 110 -25.81 28.52 29.56
C ILE A 110 -26.57 28.36 30.88
N SER A 111 -25.91 27.90 31.95
CA SER A 111 -26.56 27.68 33.24
C SER A 111 -27.08 28.97 33.85
N SER A 112 -26.36 30.10 33.71
CA SER A 112 -26.80 31.40 34.22
C SER A 112 -27.92 32.03 33.39
N THR A 113 -28.06 31.63 32.12
CA THR A 113 -29.04 32.20 31.18
C THR A 113 -30.30 31.32 31.06
N PHE A 114 -30.18 30.00 31.20
CA PHE A 114 -31.23 29.01 30.86
C PHE A 114 -31.54 27.94 31.93
N ASN A 115 -30.91 27.95 33.13
CA ASN A 115 -31.22 27.05 34.26
C ASN A 115 -31.18 25.51 33.98
N LEU A 116 -30.36 25.02 33.05
CA LEU A 116 -30.22 23.58 32.75
C LEU A 116 -29.12 22.88 33.58
N THR A 117 -29.34 21.61 33.97
CA THR A 117 -28.53 20.87 34.96
C THR A 117 -27.31 20.13 34.37
N ARG A 118 -26.19 20.14 35.09
CA ARG A 118 -24.85 19.61 34.70
C ARG A 118 -24.76 18.08 34.51
N ALA A 119 -25.70 17.32 35.08
CA ALA A 119 -25.60 15.86 35.21
C ALA A 119 -25.75 15.10 33.88
N GLU A 120 -26.54 15.62 32.93
CA GLU A 120 -26.71 14.97 31.62
C GLU A 120 -25.51 15.18 30.69
N GLN A 121 -24.82 16.31 30.81
CA GLN A 121 -23.66 16.65 29.97
C GLN A 121 -22.43 15.78 30.28
N GLN A 122 -22.29 15.28 31.50
CA GLN A 122 -21.17 14.44 31.91
C GLN A 122 -21.23 13.01 31.33
N LYS A 123 -22.44 12.50 31.04
CA LYS A 123 -22.66 11.14 30.49
C LYS A 123 -22.20 10.97 29.04
N ILE A 124 -22.12 12.06 28.28
CA ILE A 124 -21.75 12.03 26.85
C ILE A 124 -20.22 11.94 26.67
N ILE A 125 -19.45 12.62 27.53
CA ILE A 125 -17.98 12.66 27.45
C ILE A 125 -17.36 11.33 27.87
N GLN A 126 -17.97 10.63 28.85
CA GLN A 126 -17.47 9.36 29.35
C GLN A 126 -17.63 8.22 28.32
N LYS A 127 -18.67 8.28 27.47
CA LYS A 127 -18.86 7.33 26.35
C LYS A 127 -17.85 7.54 25.21
N ALA A 128 -17.45 8.78 24.91
CA ALA A 128 -16.51 9.08 23.83
C ALA A 128 -15.04 8.72 24.14
N THR A 129 -14.69 8.56 25.43
CA THR A 129 -13.29 8.27 25.85
C THR A 129 -13.01 6.77 26.00
N SER A 130 -14.05 5.93 25.99
CA SER A 130 -13.92 4.49 26.33
C SER A 130 -13.59 3.58 25.15
N ASP A 131 -13.71 4.06 23.90
CA ASP A 131 -13.55 3.24 22.68
C ASP A 131 -12.18 3.36 21.98
N THR A 132 -11.32 4.29 22.40
CA THR A 132 -9.95 4.37 21.85
C THR A 132 -9.05 3.38 22.58
N ASN A 133 -9.20 2.08 22.27
CA ASN A 133 -8.29 1.04 22.73
C ASN A 133 -7.01 1.04 21.85
N PRO A 134 -5.83 1.43 22.37
CA PRO A 134 -4.57 1.38 21.63
C PRO A 134 -4.09 -0.05 21.29
N VAL A 135 -4.81 -1.08 21.76
CA VAL A 135 -4.49 -2.51 21.58
C VAL A 135 -4.81 -3.00 20.16
N SER A 136 -5.74 -2.37 19.43
CA SER A 136 -6.03 -2.72 18.02
C SER A 136 -4.87 -2.39 17.08
N THR A 137 -4.01 -1.44 17.45
CA THR A 137 -2.78 -1.10 16.73
C THR A 137 -1.71 -2.20 16.78
N LEU A 138 -1.69 -3.03 17.83
CA LEU A 138 -0.71 -4.12 18.00
C LEU A 138 -0.99 -5.31 17.06
N GLY A 139 -2.26 -5.60 16.75
CA GLY A 139 -2.63 -6.65 15.79
C GLY A 139 -2.28 -6.33 14.34
N VAL A 140 -2.30 -5.04 13.97
CA VAL A 140 -1.83 -4.57 12.65
C VAL A 140 -0.31 -4.78 12.52
N ILE A 141 0.44 -4.65 13.61
CA ILE A 141 1.91 -4.79 13.61
C ILE A 141 2.35 -6.24 13.32
N THR A 142 1.64 -7.24 13.85
CA THR A 142 2.05 -8.66 13.70
C THR A 142 1.78 -9.24 12.31
N ALA A 143 0.65 -8.92 11.69
CA ALA A 143 0.35 -9.33 10.31
C ALA A 143 1.29 -8.65 9.29
N SER A 144 1.85 -7.50 9.65
CA SER A 144 2.76 -6.73 8.80
C SER A 144 4.15 -7.35 8.68
N VAL A 145 4.63 -8.14 9.65
CA VAL A 145 6.04 -8.58 9.68
C VAL A 145 6.40 -9.46 8.47
N ALA A 146 5.54 -10.42 8.12
CA ALA A 146 5.76 -11.28 6.96
C ALA A 146 5.77 -10.46 5.66
N THR A 147 4.82 -9.54 5.49
CA THR A 147 4.71 -8.66 4.31
C THR A 147 5.89 -7.70 4.20
N VAL A 148 6.36 -7.16 5.33
CA VAL A 148 7.52 -6.25 5.39
C VAL A 148 8.81 -6.95 4.96
N ILE A 149 8.94 -8.26 5.20
CA ILE A 149 10.09 -9.06 4.74
C ILE A 149 9.90 -9.50 3.27
N LEU A 150 8.69 -9.87 2.88
CA LEU A 150 8.39 -10.45 1.57
C LEU A 150 8.48 -9.40 0.44
N VAL A 151 8.03 -8.16 0.68
CA VAL A 151 8.08 -7.08 -0.31
C VAL A 151 9.52 -6.81 -0.79
N PRO A 152 10.53 -6.60 0.07
CA PRO A 152 11.93 -6.47 -0.35
C PRO A 152 12.44 -7.64 -1.18
N VAL A 153 12.05 -8.87 -0.84
CA VAL A 153 12.41 -10.07 -1.61
C VAL A 153 11.81 -9.99 -3.02
N TYR A 154 10.52 -9.64 -3.15
CA TYR A 154 9.91 -9.45 -4.46
C TYR A 154 10.53 -8.29 -5.24
N VAL A 155 10.86 -7.16 -4.60
CA VAL A 155 11.55 -6.04 -5.26
C VAL A 155 12.91 -6.51 -5.80
N PHE A 156 13.67 -7.25 -5.00
CA PHE A 156 14.92 -7.85 -5.42
C PHE A 156 14.73 -8.76 -6.64
N LEU A 157 13.73 -9.66 -6.60
CA LEU A 157 13.41 -10.57 -7.70
C LEU A 157 13.03 -9.80 -8.97
N PHE A 158 12.19 -8.76 -8.87
CA PHE A 158 11.81 -7.95 -10.03
C PHE A 158 13.01 -7.21 -10.64
N LEU A 159 13.88 -6.61 -9.83
CA LEU A 159 15.10 -5.95 -10.32
C LEU A 159 16.07 -6.96 -10.94
N TYR A 160 16.27 -8.10 -10.30
CA TYR A 160 17.23 -9.12 -10.75
C TYR A 160 16.77 -9.85 -12.02
N TYR A 161 15.54 -10.37 -12.02
CA TYR A 161 14.96 -11.21 -13.07
C TYR A 161 14.17 -10.43 -14.14
N ARG A 162 14.22 -9.09 -14.14
CA ARG A 162 13.50 -8.23 -15.09
C ARG A 162 13.55 -8.72 -16.54
N THR A 163 14.73 -9.08 -17.05
CA THR A 163 14.89 -9.53 -18.44
C THR A 163 14.14 -10.83 -18.71
N LEU A 164 14.14 -11.76 -17.74
CA LEU A 164 13.43 -13.02 -17.83
C LEU A 164 11.91 -12.79 -17.80
N LEU A 165 11.43 -11.95 -16.88
CA LEU A 165 10.01 -11.61 -16.75
C LEU A 165 9.47 -10.95 -18.01
N LEU A 166 10.20 -9.98 -18.58
CA LEU A 166 9.80 -9.33 -19.82
C LEU A 166 9.77 -10.31 -21.00
N ARG A 167 10.74 -11.23 -21.07
CA ARG A 167 10.77 -12.25 -22.12
C ARG A 167 9.58 -13.21 -22.00
N PHE A 168 9.28 -13.66 -20.77
CA PHE A 168 8.11 -14.51 -20.49
C PHE A 168 6.80 -13.83 -20.89
N VAL A 169 6.64 -12.53 -20.56
CA VAL A 169 5.45 -11.77 -20.98
C VAL A 169 5.35 -11.68 -22.49
N VAL A 170 6.45 -11.46 -23.21
CA VAL A 170 6.43 -11.44 -24.69
C VAL A 170 6.06 -12.80 -25.26
N GLU A 171 6.59 -13.87 -24.69
CA GLU A 171 6.43 -15.26 -25.15
C GLU A 171 5.02 -15.84 -24.84
N LEU A 172 4.28 -15.21 -23.93
CA LEU A 172 2.87 -15.49 -23.65
C LEU A 172 1.92 -15.05 -24.78
N PHE A 173 2.35 -14.16 -25.68
CA PHE A 173 1.55 -13.69 -26.80
C PHE A 173 1.91 -14.45 -28.08
N ASP A 174 0.88 -14.84 -28.84
CA ASP A 174 1.06 -15.62 -30.07
C ASP A 174 1.84 -14.84 -31.15
N GLY A 175 2.63 -15.55 -31.97
CA GLY A 175 3.70 -14.99 -32.79
C GLY A 175 3.28 -13.94 -33.82
N LYS A 176 1.98 -13.85 -34.14
CA LYS A 176 1.38 -12.85 -35.03
C LYS A 176 1.32 -11.44 -34.44
N HIS A 177 1.51 -11.27 -33.12
CA HIS A 177 1.47 -9.97 -32.45
C HIS A 177 2.79 -9.56 -31.79
N HIS A 178 3.86 -10.37 -31.94
CA HIS A 178 5.18 -10.09 -31.35
C HIS A 178 5.77 -8.73 -31.76
N GLN A 179 5.59 -8.28 -33.01
CA GLN A 179 6.06 -6.96 -33.44
C GLN A 179 5.34 -5.80 -32.74
N ASN A 180 4.02 -5.90 -32.57
CA ASN A 180 3.23 -4.87 -31.88
C ASN A 180 3.56 -4.82 -30.37
N VAL A 181 3.71 -5.98 -29.74
CA VAL A 181 4.06 -6.08 -28.31
C VAL A 181 5.49 -5.56 -28.06
N ASN A 182 6.45 -5.88 -28.93
CA ASN A 182 7.82 -5.41 -28.78
C ASN A 182 7.93 -3.88 -28.96
N ASN A 183 7.15 -3.28 -29.86
CA ASN A 183 7.07 -1.83 -30.03
C ASN A 183 6.52 -1.15 -28.77
N VAL A 184 5.40 -1.64 -28.21
CA VAL A 184 4.82 -1.10 -26.97
C VAL A 184 5.77 -1.25 -25.78
N ILE A 185 6.48 -2.38 -25.67
CA ILE A 185 7.47 -2.60 -24.61
C ILE A 185 8.68 -1.67 -24.77
N GLN A 186 9.15 -1.40 -26.00
CA GLN A 186 10.23 -0.45 -26.24
C GLN A 186 9.83 0.98 -25.89
N GLU A 187 8.58 1.36 -26.18
CA GLU A 187 8.02 2.67 -25.85
C GLU A 187 7.91 2.86 -24.32
N ILE A 188 7.39 1.86 -23.59
CA ILE A 188 7.35 1.87 -22.12
C ILE A 188 8.77 1.88 -21.51
N ARG A 189 9.74 1.20 -22.14
CA ARG A 189 11.13 1.12 -21.66
C ARG A 189 11.89 2.45 -21.85
N TYR A 190 11.38 3.36 -22.67
CA TYR A 190 11.92 4.71 -22.85
C TYR A 190 11.36 5.69 -21.80
N VAL A 191 10.11 5.49 -21.38
CA VAL A 191 9.41 6.33 -20.39
C VAL A 191 9.77 5.97 -18.92
N VAL A 192 10.28 4.76 -18.69
CA VAL A 192 10.74 4.24 -17.38
C VAL A 192 12.26 4.03 -17.37
#